data_AF-E1QH10-F1
#
_entry.id   AF-E1QH10-F1
#
_cell.length_a   1.000
_cell.length_b   1.000
_cell.length_c   1.000
_cell.angle_alpha   90.00
_cell.angle_beta   90.00
_cell.angle_gamma   90.00
#
_symmetry.space_group_name_H-M   'P 1'
#
loop_
_entity.id
_entity.type
_entity.pdbx_description
1 polymer ?
#
loop_
_entity_poly.entity_id
_entity_poly.type
_entity_poly.pdbx_seq_one_letter_code
_entity_poly.pdbx_strand_id
1 'polypeptide(L)'
;MRCFVVIFGSGAVLVASSHKSTTNPVLVKQLKSNGVGRMILMQAPIELCRARYGEHFEDIERRLGKDEFRVVDFNGCSVFDKFSFAELGQPILVEL
;
A
#
# COMPACT_ATOMS: atom_id res chain seq x y z
N MET A 1 -6.44 9.62 -3.62
CA MET A 1 -5.78 8.31 -3.55
C MET A 1 -4.69 8.37 -2.49
N ARG A 2 -4.29 7.22 -1.93
CA ARG A 2 -3.11 7.08 -1.05
C ARG A 2 -2.39 5.79 -1.39
N CYS A 3 -1.09 5.75 -1.11
CA CYS A 3 -0.27 4.56 -1.26
C CYS A 3 0.26 4.09 0.08
N PHE A 4 0.32 2.78 0.28
CA PHE A 4 0.83 2.17 1.49
C PHE A 4 1.74 1.01 1.16
N VAL A 5 2.90 0.98 1.81
CA VAL A 5 3.64 -0.26 2.00
C VAL A 5 2.94 -1.01 3.14
N VAL A 6 2.47 -2.22 2.84
CA VAL A 6 1.84 -3.11 3.81
C VAL A 6 2.79 -4.26 4.08
N ILE A 7 3.27 -4.34 5.31
CA ILE A 7 4.16 -5.41 5.79
C ILE A 7 3.33 -6.39 6.62
N PHE A 8 3.48 -7.67 6.35
CA PHE A 8 2.80 -8.77 7.01
C PHE A 8 3.73 -9.96 7.14
N GLY A 9 3.29 -11.00 7.86
CA GLY A 9 4.19 -12.08 8.31
C GLY A 9 5.06 -12.73 7.23
N SER A 10 4.56 -12.86 6.00
CA SER A 10 5.29 -13.49 4.90
C SER A 10 5.96 -12.51 3.92
N GLY A 11 5.78 -11.20 4.07
CA GLY A 11 6.38 -10.24 3.16
C GLY A 11 5.78 -8.85 3.21
N ALA A 12 6.01 -8.08 2.14
CA ALA A 12 5.46 -6.75 1.98
C ALA A 12 4.94 -6.54 0.56
N VAL A 13 3.97 -5.64 0.43
CA VAL A 13 3.41 -5.20 -0.86
C VAL A 13 3.22 -3.70 -0.87
N LEU A 14 3.25 -3.09 -2.06
CA LEU A 14 2.81 -1.71 -2.25
C LEU A 14 1.38 -1.71 -2.76
N VAL A 15 0.51 -0.94 -2.12
CA VAL A 15 -0.92 -0.83 -2.46
C VAL A 15 -1.29 0.62 -2.73
N ALA A 16 -2.09 0.86 -3.77
CA ALA A 16 -2.80 2.11 -4.01
C ALA A 16 -4.27 1.97 -3.60
N SER A 17 -4.82 2.94 -2.86
CA SER A 17 -6.19 2.93 -2.39
C SER A 17 -6.90 4.26 -2.62
N SER A 18 -8.16 4.20 -3.04
CA SER A 18 -9.03 5.38 -3.21
C SER A 18 -9.75 5.76 -1.92
N HIS A 19 -9.61 4.99 -0.84
CA HIS A 19 -10.24 5.28 0.44
C HIS A 19 -9.77 6.60 1.07
N LYS A 20 -10.72 7.33 1.65
CA LYS A 20 -10.46 8.66 2.24
C LYS A 20 -9.74 8.62 3.58
N SER A 21 -9.73 7.51 4.30
CA SER A 21 -9.03 7.36 5.59
C SER A 21 -7.90 6.33 5.47
N THR A 22 -6.73 6.67 6.04
CA THR A 22 -5.54 5.80 6.18
C THR A 22 -5.81 4.59 7.07
N THR A 23 -6.73 4.74 8.03
CA THR A 23 -7.20 3.69 8.94
C THR A 23 -8.63 3.25 8.60
N ASN A 24 -9.09 3.44 7.36
CA ASN A 24 -10.44 3.03 6.98
C ASN A 24 -10.62 1.55 7.34
N PRO A 25 -11.58 1.21 8.22
CA PRO A 25 -11.86 -0.18 8.58
C PRO A 25 -12.07 -1.06 7.36
N VAL A 26 -12.45 -0.48 6.21
CA VAL A 26 -12.64 -1.19 4.94
C VAL A 26 -11.33 -1.69 4.32
N LEU A 27 -10.26 -0.89 4.26
CA LEU A 27 -8.95 -1.34 3.73
C LEU A 27 -8.40 -2.48 4.57
N VAL A 28 -8.45 -2.28 5.90
CA VAL A 28 -8.01 -3.24 6.89
C VAL A 28 -8.85 -4.53 6.83
N LYS A 29 -10.17 -4.41 6.66
CA LYS A 29 -11.09 -5.56 6.51
C LYS A 29 -10.87 -6.31 5.19
N GLN A 30 -10.58 -5.63 4.09
CA GLN A 30 -10.29 -6.29 2.82
C GLN A 30 -8.93 -6.99 2.83
N LEU A 31 -7.91 -6.41 3.48
CA LEU A 31 -6.63 -7.09 3.72
C LEU A 31 -6.81 -8.31 4.64
N LYS A 32 -7.68 -8.21 5.66
CA LYS A 32 -8.06 -9.35 6.52
C LYS A 32 -8.72 -10.49 5.75
N SER A 33 -9.59 -10.19 4.79
CA SER A 33 -10.22 -11.22 3.93
C SER A 33 -9.19 -12.05 3.15
N ASN A 34 -7.96 -11.56 3.00
CA ASN A 34 -6.84 -12.27 2.38
C ASN A 34 -5.95 -13.02 3.40
N GLY A 35 -6.42 -13.22 4.63
CA GLY A 35 -5.75 -14.03 5.65
C GLY A 35 -4.71 -13.30 6.51
N VAL A 36 -4.57 -11.98 6.37
CA VAL A 36 -3.59 -11.19 7.13
C VAL A 36 -4.21 -10.65 8.41
N GLY A 37 -3.91 -11.28 9.55
CA GLY A 37 -4.42 -10.87 10.88
C GLY A 37 -3.62 -9.78 11.59
N ARG A 38 -2.33 -9.60 11.23
CA ARG A 38 -1.46 -8.55 11.76
C ARG A 38 -0.63 -7.93 10.65
N MET A 39 -0.54 -6.61 10.64
CA MET A 39 0.17 -5.89 9.60
C MET A 39 0.66 -4.53 10.07
N ILE A 40 1.67 -4.02 9.37
CA ILE A 40 2.20 -2.66 9.53
C ILE A 40 1.93 -1.91 8.23
N LEU A 41 1.28 -0.75 8.32
CA LEU A 41 1.07 0.12 7.17
C LEU A 41 1.99 1.33 7.28
N MET A 42 2.75 1.60 6.23
CA MET A 42 3.55 2.82 6.11
C MET A 42 3.10 3.57 4.86
N GLN A 43 2.74 4.85 5.01
CA GLN A 43 2.28 5.63 3.86
C GLN A 43 3.46 5.94 2.93
N ALA A 44 3.29 5.66 1.63
CA ALA A 44 4.26 6.01 0.59
C ALA A 44 3.81 7.29 -0.14
N PRO A 45 4.71 8.26 -0.39
CA PRO A 45 4.40 9.45 -1.19
C PRO A 45 4.00 9.08 -2.62
N ILE A 46 2.88 9.63 -3.11
CA ILE A 46 2.31 9.28 -4.43
C ILE A 46 3.25 9.72 -5.55
N GLU A 47 3.91 10.85 -5.35
CA GLU A 47 4.88 11.44 -6.26
C GLU A 47 6.07 10.49 -6.48
N LEU A 48 6.55 9.86 -5.40
CA LEU A 48 7.60 8.85 -5.46
C LEU A 48 7.09 7.55 -6.08
N CYS A 49 5.86 7.12 -5.77
CA CYS A 49 5.26 5.96 -6.42
C CYS A 49 5.17 6.15 -7.94
N ARG A 50 4.67 7.31 -8.40
CA ARG A 50 4.58 7.64 -9.82
C ARG A 50 5.96 7.71 -10.48
N ALA A 51 6.93 8.36 -9.83
CA ALA A 51 8.29 8.48 -10.38
C ALA A 51 9.02 7.12 -10.49
N ARG A 52 8.81 6.20 -9.53
CA ARG A 52 9.55 4.93 -9.43
C ARG A 52 8.91 3.77 -10.19
N TYR A 53 7.59 3.81 -10.41
CA TYR A 53 6.84 2.77 -11.10
C TYR A 53 6.33 3.19 -12.49
N GLY A 54 6.36 4.48 -12.82
CA GLY A 54 6.05 5.01 -14.14
C GLY A 54 4.67 4.58 -14.66
N GLU A 55 4.63 4.15 -15.92
CA GLU A 55 3.41 3.77 -16.63
C GLU A 55 2.56 2.72 -15.88
N HIS A 56 3.21 1.77 -15.19
CA HIS A 56 2.50 0.76 -14.41
C HIS A 56 1.69 1.37 -13.27
N PHE A 57 2.22 2.39 -12.61
CA PHE A 57 1.48 3.11 -11.57
C PHE A 57 0.36 3.95 -12.16
N GLU A 58 0.60 4.61 -13.29
CA GLU A 58 -0.43 5.41 -13.98
C GLU A 58 -1.61 4.56 -14.44
N ASP A 59 -1.35 3.34 -14.94
CA ASP A 59 -2.40 2.39 -15.30
C ASP A 59 -3.26 1.98 -14.11
N ILE A 60 -2.63 1.75 -12.95
CA ILE A 60 -3.34 1.45 -11.72
C ILE A 60 -4.15 2.66 -11.25
N GLU A 61 -3.56 3.85 -11.28
CA GLU A 61 -4.22 5.11 -10.92
C GLU A 61 -5.48 5.34 -11.78
N ARG A 62 -5.39 5.09 -13.10
CA ARG A 62 -6.52 5.19 -14.03
C ARG A 62 -7.62 4.15 -13.78
N ARG A 63 -7.25 2.95 -13.33
CA ARG A 63 -8.18 1.81 -13.14
C ARG A 63 -8.67 1.66 -11.70
N LEU A 64 -8.23 2.53 -10.79
CA LEU A 64 -8.60 2.46 -9.39
C LEU A 64 -10.06 2.91 -9.23
N GLY A 65 -10.93 1.97 -8.88
CA GLY A 65 -12.35 2.25 -8.63
C GLY A 65 -12.58 3.06 -7.36
N LYS A 66 -13.84 3.42 -7.13
CA LYS A 66 -14.28 4.07 -5.91
C LYS A 66 -14.30 3.06 -4.75
N ASP A 67 -13.71 3.44 -3.62
CA ASP A 67 -13.66 2.62 -2.41
C ASP A 67 -13.01 1.24 -2.63
N GLU A 68 -11.93 1.23 -3.40
CA GLU A 68 -11.13 0.05 -3.71
C GLU A 68 -9.65 0.26 -3.37
N PHE A 69 -8.91 -0.85 -3.39
CA PHE A 69 -7.45 -0.85 -3.45
C PHE A 69 -6.95 -1.79 -4.54
N ARG A 70 -5.75 -1.52 -5.02
CA ARG A 70 -5.02 -2.37 -5.97
C ARG A 70 -3.58 -2.50 -5.51
N VAL A 71 -3.02 -3.69 -5.69
CA VAL A 71 -1.60 -3.92 -5.46
C VAL A 71 -0.81 -3.35 -6.64
N VAL A 72 0.14 -2.48 -6.33
CA VAL A 72 1.10 -1.90 -7.28
C VAL A 72 2.29 -2.82 -7.45
N ASP A 73 2.80 -3.37 -6.35
CA ASP A 73 3.96 -4.25 -6.36
C ASP A 73 3.73 -5.40 -5.38
N PHE A 74 3.78 -6.62 -5.89
CA PHE A 74 3.65 -7.85 -5.11
C PHE A 74 4.99 -8.32 -4.52
N ASN A 75 6.12 -7.74 -4.97
CA ASN A 75 7.45 -8.14 -4.54
C ASN A 75 7.99 -7.19 -3.46
N GLY A 76 7.91 -7.64 -2.20
CA GLY A 76 8.38 -6.86 -1.05
C GLY A 76 9.85 -6.44 -1.13
N CYS A 77 10.73 -7.28 -1.68
CA CYS A 77 12.14 -6.89 -1.88
C CYS A 77 12.23 -5.68 -2.82
N SER A 78 11.49 -5.71 -3.93
CA SER A 78 11.48 -4.59 -4.88
C SER A 78 10.88 -3.32 -4.31
N VAL A 79 9.92 -3.42 -3.39
CA VAL A 79 9.38 -2.27 -2.66
C VAL A 79 10.46 -1.65 -1.77
N PHE A 80 11.17 -2.45 -0.98
CA PHE A 80 12.21 -1.93 -0.08
C PHE A 80 13.49 -1.46 -0.80
N ASP A 81 13.79 -1.99 -1.99
CA ASP A 81 14.87 -1.46 -2.84
C ASP A 81 14.50 -0.08 -3.42
N LYS A 82 13.21 0.15 -3.66
CA LYS A 82 12.70 1.42 -4.20
C LYS A 82 12.45 2.48 -3.15
N PHE A 83 12.14 2.13 -1.89
CA PHE A 83 11.84 3.10 -0.83
C PHE A 83 12.75 2.94 0.38
N SER A 84 13.34 4.05 0.82
CA SER A 84 13.99 4.10 2.13
C SER A 84 12.96 4.30 3.24
N PHE A 85 13.26 3.83 4.46
CA PHE A 85 12.38 4.05 5.62
C PHE A 85 12.18 5.53 5.96
N ALA A 86 13.12 6.41 5.60
CA ALA A 86 13.02 7.85 5.84
C ALA A 86 11.99 8.54 4.92
N GLU A 87 11.67 7.92 3.78
CA GLU A 87 10.66 8.43 2.84
C GLU A 87 9.25 7.94 3.16
N LEU A 88 9.15 6.88 3.97
CA LEU A 88 7.90 6.29 4.37
C LEU A 88 7.34 7.01 5.61
N GLY A 89 6.02 7.16 5.65
CA GLY A 89 5.32 7.71 6.79
C GLY A 89 5.44 6.84 8.04
N GLN A 90 5.05 7.40 9.18
CA GLN A 90 5.06 6.70 10.47
C GLN A 90 4.30 5.37 10.38
N PRO A 91 4.84 4.29 10.96
CA PRO A 91 4.20 2.98 10.91
C PRO A 91 2.90 2.97 11.71
N ILE A 92 1.85 2.45 11.10
CA ILE A 92 0.57 2.18 11.74
C ILE A 92 0.48 0.68 12.00
N LEU A 93 0.50 0.30 13.28
CA LEU A 93 0.39 -1.09 13.71
C LEU A 93 -1.10 -1.48 13.76
N VAL A 94 -1.44 -2.57 13.09
CA VAL A 94 -2.81 -3.08 13.05
C VAL A 94 -2.82 -4.53 13.50
N GLU A 95 -3.60 -4.78 14.55
CA GLU A 95 -3.91 -6.11 15.07
C GLU A 95 -5.44 -6.28 15.10
N LEU A 96 -5.94 -7.40 14.59
CA LEU A 96 -7.39 -7.67 14.39
C LEU A 96 -7.81 -9.07 14.83
#